data_AF-A0AAU5ZVT2-F1
#
_entry.id   AF-A0AAU5ZVT2-F1
#
_cell.length_a   1.000
_cell.length_b   1.000
_cell.length_c   1.000
_cell.angle_alpha   90.00
_cell.angle_beta   90.00
_cell.angle_gamma   90.00
#
_symmetry.space_group_name_H-M   'P 1'
#
loop_
_entity.id
_entity.type
_entity.pdbx_description
1 polymer ?
#
loop_
_entity_poly.entity_id
_entity_poly.type
_entity_poly.pdbx_seq_one_letter_code
_entity_poly.pdbx_strand_id
1 'polypeptide(L)' 'MLLWVLKGNTRARRFYEGAGFGPDGAEEPFEVDGVAVSEVRYARTLTYPGPGTGARR' A
#
# COMPACT_ATOMS: atom_id res chain seq x y z
N MET A 1 -3.83 4.72 -4.14
CA MET A 1 -2.87 3.64 -4.46
C MET A 1 -3.12 2.50 -3.49
N LEU A 2 -3.16 1.27 -3.97
CA LEU A 2 -3.35 0.07 -3.17
C LEU A 2 -2.14 -0.84 -3.32
N LEU A 3 -1.81 -1.59 -2.27
CA LEU A 3 -0.67 -2.50 -2.22
C LEU A 3 -1.02 -3.71 -1.35
N TRP A 4 -0.81 -4.92 -1.84
CA TRP A 4 -0.93 -6.14 -1.04
C TRP A 4 0.43 -6.56 -0.50
N VAL A 5 0.47 -6.98 0.76
CA VAL A 5 1.69 -7.40 1.46
C VAL A 5 1.38 -8.63 2.29
N LEU A 6 2.23 -9.65 2.23
CA LEU A 6 2.14 -10.81 3.14
C LEU A 6 2.04 -10.34 4.60
N LYS A 7 1.02 -10.80 5.33
CA LYS A 7 0.74 -10.45 6.73
C LYS A 7 1.93 -10.70 7.64
N GLY A 8 2.67 -11.78 7.38
CA GLY A 8 3.88 -12.18 8.11
C GLY A 8 5.16 -11.41 7.75
N ASN A 9 5.16 -10.63 6.66
CA ASN A 9 6.35 -9.87 6.24
C ASN A 9 6.46 -8.54 7.00
N THR A 10 6.80 -8.63 8.30
CA THR A 10 6.88 -7.47 9.21
C THR A 10 7.84 -6.40 8.69
N ARG A 11 8.92 -6.78 8.01
CA ARG A 11 9.90 -5.83 7.44
C ARG A 11 9.29 -5.01 6.31
N ALA A 12 8.63 -5.65 5.35
CA ALA A 12 7.97 -4.94 4.25
C ALA A 12 6.85 -4.03 4.76
N ARG A 13 6.05 -4.52 5.73
CA ARG A 13 4.98 -3.74 6.35
C ARG A 13 5.49 -2.43 6.98
N ARG A 14 6.55 -2.50 7.79
CA ARG A 14 7.20 -1.29 8.36
C ARG A 14 7.75 -0.35 7.29
N PHE A 15 8.33 -0.91 6.23
CA PHE A 15 8.85 -0.10 5.12
C PHE A 15 7.73 0.71 4.44
N TYR A 16 6.60 0.06 4.13
CA TYR A 16 5.47 0.74 3.48
C TYR A 16 4.73 1.70 4.41
N GLU A 17 4.65 1.39 5.71
CA GLU A 17 4.16 2.33 6.73
C GLU A 17 5.01 3.62 6.74
N GLY A 18 6.34 3.48 6.71
CA GLY A 18 7.25 4.62 6.57
C GLY A 18 7.11 5.39 5.26
N ALA A 19 6.61 4.74 4.20
CA ALA A 19 6.32 5.37 2.90
C ALA A 19 4.93 6.04 2.82
N GLY A 20 4.19 6.08 3.93
CA GLY A 20 2.88 6.73 4.03
C GLY A 20 1.71 5.86 3.58
N PHE A 21 1.89 4.54 3.50
CA PHE A 21 0.78 3.60 3.36
C PHE A 21 0.26 3.18 4.74
N GLY A 22 -1.03 2.92 4.86
CA GLY A 22 -1.64 2.33 6.06
C GLY A 22 -2.53 1.14 5.71
N PRO A 23 -2.72 0.16 6.62
CA PRO A 23 -3.64 -0.94 6.38
C PRO A 23 -5.08 -0.41 6.22
N ASP A 24 -5.79 -0.88 5.18
CA ASP A 24 -7.18 -0.48 4.93
C ASP A 24 -8.21 -1.49 5.49
N GLY A 25 -7.72 -2.57 6.12
CA GLY A 25 -8.52 -3.62 6.75
C GLY A 25 -8.82 -4.81 5.85
N ALA A 26 -8.51 -4.77 4.55
CA ALA A 26 -8.71 -5.92 3.67
C ALA A 26 -7.59 -6.96 3.86
N GLU A 27 -7.98 -8.23 3.85
CA GLU A 27 -7.11 -9.40 3.93
C GLU A 27 -7.60 -10.46 2.94
N GLU A 28 -6.69 -11.06 2.18
CA GLU A 28 -6.98 -12.11 1.20
C GLU A 28 -5.94 -13.23 1.30
N PRO A 29 -6.33 -14.50 1.08
CA PRO A 29 -5.38 -15.60 0.98
C PRO A 29 -4.64 -15.55 -0.37
N PHE A 30 -3.35 -15.86 -0.34
CA PHE A 30 -2.48 -16.02 -1.51
C PHE A 30 -1.74 -17.35 -1.44
N GLU A 31 -1.73 -18.10 -2.53
CA GLU A 31 -1.04 -19.40 -2.61
C GLU A 31 0.41 -19.21 -3.07
N VAL A 32 1.36 -19.68 -2.26
CA VAL A 32 2.80 -19.70 -2.58
C VAL A 32 3.31 -21.12 -2.41
N ASP A 33 3.81 -21.73 -3.48
CA ASP A 33 4.30 -23.11 -3.48
C ASP A 33 3.30 -24.12 -2.87
N GLY A 34 2.01 -23.89 -3.10
CA GLY A 34 0.91 -24.72 -2.57
C GLY A 34 0.59 -24.49 -1.09
N VAL A 35 1.10 -23.40 -0.50
CA VAL A 35 0.80 -22.96 0.86
C VAL A 35 0.02 -21.65 0.82
N ALA A 36 -1.19 -21.68 1.40
CA ALA A 36 -1.99 -20.47 1.64
C ALA A 36 -1.34 -19.58 2.70
N VAL A 37 -1.02 -18.35 2.33
CA VAL A 37 -0.53 -17.28 3.20
C VAL A 37 -1.46 -16.08 3.13
N SER A 38 -1.71 -15.39 4.26
CA SER A 38 -2.52 -14.18 4.25
C SER A 38 -1.76 -12.98 3.69
N GLU A 39 -2.37 -12.24 2.80
CA GLU A 39 -1.99 -10.89 2.39
C GLU A 39 -2.92 -9.84 3.01
N VAL A 40 -2.36 -8.72 3.43
CA VAL A 40 -3.10 -7.56 3.92
C VAL A 40 -2.94 -6.41 2.94
N ARG A 41 -4.00 -5.64 2.73
CA ARG A 41 -3.96 -4.49 1.83
C ARG A 41 -3.64 -3.21 2.57
N TYR A 42 -2.74 -2.46 1.97
CA TYR A 42 -2.29 -1.15 2.37
C TYR A 42 -2.76 -0.12 1.35
N ALA A 43 -3.24 1.02 1.82
CA ALA A 43 -3.70 2.13 1.01
C ALA A 43 -2.89 3.39 1.27
N ARG A 44 -2.72 4.19 0.22
CA ARG A 44 -2.20 5.56 0.29
C ARG A 44 -2.98 6.45 -0.66
N THR A 45 -3.43 7.60 -0.15
CA THR A 45 -4.02 8.65 -0.97
C THR A 45 -2.92 9.32 -1.79
N LEU A 46 -3.12 9.39 -3.11
CA LEU A 46 -2.26 10.16 -4.00
C LEU A 46 -2.93 11.50 -4.27
N THR A 47 -2.28 12.57 -3.85
CA THR A 47 -2.67 13.91 -4.29
C THR A 47 -2.03 14.16 -5.63
N TYR A 48 -2.85 14.40 -6.66
CA TYR A 48 -2.35 14.98 -7.88
C TYR A 48 -2.06 16.46 -7.60
N PRO A 49 -0.80 16.92 -7.68
CA PRO A 49 -0.54 18.35 -7.72
C PRO A 49 -1.18 18.82 -9.03
N GLY A 50 -2.30 19.53 -8.93
CA GLY A 50 -2.99 20.08 -10.10
C GLY A 50 -2.01 20.79 -11.04
N PRO A 51 -2.33 20.96 -12.34
CA PRO A 51 -1.47 21.74 -13.23
C PRO A 51 -1.22 23.09 -12.56
N GLY A 52 0.05 23.39 -12.28
CA GLY A 52 0.41 24.50 -11.40
C GLY A 52 -0.24 25.79 -11.90
N THR A 53 -1.12 26.37 -11.08
CA THR A 53 -1.66 27.72 -11.33
C THR A 53 -0.55 28.73 -11.04
N GLY A 54 0.46 28.75 -11.90
CA GLY A 54 1.47 29.78 -12.03
C GLY A 54 1.19 30.60 -13.29
N ALA A 55 -0.04 31.11 -13.43
CA ALA A 55 -0.29 32.18 -14.37
C ALA A 55 0.36 33.45 -13.80
N ARG A 56 1.57 33.74 -14.29
CA ARG A 56 2.21 35.05 -14.14
C ARG A 56 1.23 36.13 -14.60
N ARG A 57 0.89 37.06 -13.73
CA ARG A 57 0.71 38.48 -14.05
C ARG A 57 1.21 39.30 -12.88
#